data_AF-A0A951KUT9-F1
#
_entry.id   AF-A0A951KUT9-F1
#
_cell.length_a   1.000
_cell.length_b   1.000
_cell.length_c   1.000
_cell.angle_alpha   90.00
_cell.angle_beta   90.00
_cell.angle_gamma   90.00
#
_symmetry.space_group_name_H-M   'P 1'
#
loop_
_entity.id
_entity.type
_entity.pdbx_description
1 polymer ?
#
loop_
_entity_poly.entity_id
_entity_poly.type
_entity_poly.pdbx_seq_one_letter_code
_entity_poly.pdbx_strand_id
1 'polypeptide(L)' 'MRARVKECAGADCTIRFLGTSRPGTRRRGSMEVCGNQVKSAVLRAKRKGARSSSVRRRTPAERVVDGWAMPE' A
#
# COMPACT_ATOMS: atom_id res chain seq x y z
N MET A 1 -19.07 -3.46 25.52
CA MET A 1 -18.54 -2.68 24.40
C MET A 1 -18.14 -1.32 24.95
N ARG A 2 -16.85 -1.01 25.09
CA ARG A 2 -16.39 0.25 25.69
C ARG A 2 -15.86 1.13 24.57
N ALA A 3 -16.68 2.07 24.10
CA ALA A 3 -16.25 3.02 23.09
C ALA A 3 -15.15 3.90 23.68
N ARG A 4 -13.98 3.92 23.05
CA ARG A 4 -12.83 4.73 23.49
C ARG A 4 -12.37 5.58 22.32
N VAL A 5 -12.04 6.82 22.60
CA VAL A 5 -11.29 7.65 21.65
C VAL A 5 -9.89 7.07 21.56
N LYS A 6 -9.45 6.75 20.34
CA LYS A 6 -8.11 6.20 20.05
C LYS A 6 -7.44 7.07 19.01
N GLU A 7 -6.13 7.20 19.11
CA GLU A 7 -5.32 7.84 18.07
C GLU A 7 -5.06 6.87 16.92
N CYS A 8 -5.05 7.39 15.70
CA CYS A 8 -4.75 6.60 14.52
C CYS A 8 -3.29 6.15 14.53
N ALA A 9 -3.02 4.86 14.33
CA ALA A 9 -1.66 4.32 14.26
C ALA A 9 -0.96 4.58 12.91
N GLY A 10 -1.27 5.70 12.23
CA GLY A 10 -0.55 6.16 11.05
C GLY A 10 0.62 7.04 11.47
N ALA A 11 1.77 6.92 10.80
CA ALA A 11 3.00 7.64 11.18
C ALA A 11 2.79 9.16 11.28
N ASP A 12 2.12 9.75 10.28
CA ASP A 12 1.86 11.19 10.19
C ASP A 12 0.36 11.50 10.35
N CYS A 13 -0.41 10.64 11.01
CA CYS A 13 -1.85 10.79 11.14
C CYS A 13 -2.25 11.31 12.52
N THR A 14 -2.78 12.53 12.59
CA THR A 14 -3.24 13.17 13.83
C THR A 14 -4.71 12.94 14.16
N ILE A 15 -5.41 12.13 13.35
CA ILE A 15 -6.85 11.89 13.51
C ILE A 15 -7.11 10.99 14.72
N ARG A 16 -8.10 11.38 15.53
CA ARG A 16 -8.68 10.56 16.59
C ARG A 16 -9.98 9.92 16.10
N PHE A 17 -10.23 8.68 16.52
CA PHE A 17 -11.43 7.94 16.12
C PHE A 17 -12.09 7.25 17.32
N LEU A 18 -13.41 7.06 17.23
CA LEU A 18 -14.15 6.29 18.21
C LEU A 18 -14.04 4.79 17.90
N GLY A 19 -13.41 4.03 18.80
CA GLY A 19 -13.29 2.59 18.70
C GLY A 19 -14.59 1.88 19.07
N THR A 20 -15.52 1.77 18.12
CA THR A 20 -16.77 1.01 18.27
C THR A 20 -16.65 -0.46 17.86
N SER A 21 -15.46 -0.94 17.48
CA SER A 21 -15.28 -2.36 17.15
C SER A 21 -15.53 -3.24 18.38
N ARG A 22 -16.36 -4.29 18.25
CA ARG A 22 -16.66 -5.25 19.34
C ARG A 22 -15.41 -5.84 20.02
N PRO A 23 -14.34 -6.23 19.29
CA PRO A 23 -13.09 -6.68 19.93
C PRO A 23 -12.16 -5.53 20.40
N GLY A 24 -12.45 -4.27 20.06
CA GLY A 24 -11.60 -3.12 20.44
C GLY A 24 -10.22 -3.06 19.78
N THR A 25 -9.91 -3.99 18.87
CA THR A 25 -8.59 -4.17 18.25
C THR A 25 -8.29 -3.22 17.10
N ARG A 26 -9.27 -2.43 16.63
CA ARG A 26 -9.05 -1.45 15.55
C ARG A 26 -7.98 -0.44 15.96
N ARG A 27 -6.96 -0.27 15.12
CA ARG A 27 -5.85 0.68 15.35
C ARG A 27 -5.85 1.89 14.41
N ARG A 28 -6.77 1.94 13.43
CA ARG A 28 -6.85 3.03 12.46
C ARG A 28 -8.24 3.62 12.37
N GLY A 29 -8.32 4.94 12.18
CA GLY A 29 -9.59 5.67 12.14
C GLY A 29 -10.34 5.59 10.81
N SER A 30 -9.64 5.63 9.67
CA SER A 30 -10.23 5.52 8.34
C SER A 30 -9.56 4.41 7.52
N MET A 31 -10.39 3.65 6.80
CA MET A 31 -9.93 2.62 5.86
C MET A 31 -9.28 3.26 4.63
N GLU A 32 -9.88 4.32 4.10
CA GLU A 32 -9.45 4.98 2.86
C GLU A 32 -8.10 5.68 3.03
N VAL A 33 -7.94 6.44 4.12
CA VAL A 33 -6.72 7.22 4.35
C VAL A 33 -5.62 6.33 4.92
N CYS A 34 -5.83 5.78 6.13
CA CYS A 34 -4.74 5.10 6.83
C CYS A 34 -4.73 3.58 6.58
N GLY A 35 -5.90 2.95 6.43
CA GLY A 35 -6.00 1.50 6.20
C GLY A 35 -5.30 1.06 4.92
N ASN A 36 -5.64 1.70 3.81
CA ASN A 36 -5.10 1.40 2.49
C ASN A 36 -3.61 1.71 2.40
N GLN A 37 -3.14 2.77 3.05
CA GLN A 37 -1.72 3.12 3.04
C GLN A 37 -0.84 2.00 3.59
N VAL A 38 -1.22 1.35 4.69
CA VAL A 38 -0.40 0.23 5.22
C VAL A 38 -0.60 -1.06 4.45
N LYS A 39 -1.80 -1.33 3.91
CA LYS A 39 -1.95 -2.44 2.98
C LYS A 39 -0.99 -2.28 1.78
N SER A 40 -0.94 -1.08 1.22
CA SER A 40 -0.02 -0.72 0.14
C SER A 40 1.45 -0.82 0.55
N ALA A 41 1.82 -0.33 1.74
CA ALA A 41 3.18 -0.43 2.25
C ALA A 41 3.64 -1.89 2.41
N VAL A 42 2.80 -2.75 3.02
CA VAL A 42 3.05 -4.18 3.17
C VAL A 42 3.16 -4.86 1.80
N LEU A 43 2.25 -4.57 0.87
CA LEU A 43 2.30 -5.11 -0.49
C LEU A 43 3.58 -4.69 -1.21
N ARG A 44 3.98 -3.42 -1.13
CA ARG A 44 5.21 -2.91 -1.74
C ARG A 44 6.45 -3.56 -1.14
N ALA A 45 6.49 -3.77 0.18
CA ALA A 45 7.58 -4.47 0.86
C ALA A 45 7.70 -5.93 0.36
N LYS A 46 6.59 -6.66 0.28
CA LYS A 46 6.55 -8.02 -0.31
C LYS A 46 7.05 -8.02 -1.75
N ARG A 47 6.59 -7.08 -2.58
CA ARG A 47 7.01 -6.95 -3.98
C ARG A 47 8.47 -6.53 -4.13
N LYS A 48 9.08 -5.83 -3.17
CA LYS A 48 10.51 -5.52 -3.19
C LYS A 48 11.34 -6.80 -3.03
N GLY A 49 10.96 -7.67 -2.09
CA GLY A 49 11.58 -8.98 -1.91
C GLY A 49 11.40 -9.93 -3.11
N ALA A 50 10.26 -9.85 -3.80
CA ALA A 50 10.01 -10.62 -5.02
C ALA A 50 10.63 -10.00 -6.30
N ARG A 51 10.87 -8.68 -6.33
CA ARG A 51 11.51 -8.00 -7.47
C ARG A 51 13.03 -8.08 -7.42
N SER A 52 13.63 -8.18 -6.22
CA SER A 52 15.07 -8.39 -6.10
C SER A 52 15.55 -9.70 -6.73
N SER A 53 14.67 -10.68 -6.93
CA SER A 53 14.98 -11.94 -7.62
C SER A 53 14.62 -11.97 -9.11
N SER A 54 13.98 -10.93 -9.66
CA SER A 54 13.40 -10.99 -11.03
C SER A 54 13.62 -9.76 -11.91
N VAL A 55 14.37 -8.73 -11.47
CA VAL A 55 14.81 -7.66 -12.39
C VAL A 55 15.92 -8.21 -13.30
N ARG A 56 15.49 -8.97 -14.32
CA ARG A 56 16.25 -9.13 -15.55
C ARG A 56 16.17 -7.76 -16.23
N ARG A 57 17.27 -7.00 -16.23
CA ARG A 57 17.34 -5.72 -16.96
C ARG A 57 17.09 -6.03 -18.43
N ARG A 58 15.96 -5.59 -18.99
CA ARG A 58 15.76 -5.64 -20.44
C ARG A 58 16.89 -4.87 -21.10
N THR A 59 17.59 -5.52 -22.02
CA THR A 59 18.63 -4.90 -22.83
C THR A 59 18.00 -3.86 -23.76
N PRO A 60 18.77 -2.86 -24.25
CA PRO A 60 18.27 -1.88 -25.21
C PRO A 60 17.58 -2.51 -26.43
N ALA A 61 18.04 -3.68 -26.90
CA ALA A 61 17.47 -4.40 -28.03
C ALA A 61 16.00 -4.87 -27.80
N GLU A 62 15.66 -5.28 -26.57
CA GLU A 62 14.30 -5.72 -26.20
C GLU A 62 13.32 -4.56 -26.04
N ARG A 63 13.79 -3.31 -26.01
CA ARG A 63 12.93 -2.12 -25.92
C ARG A 63 12.43 -1.66 -27.30
N VAL A 64 13.14 -2.02 -28.37
CA VAL A 64 12.80 -1.64 -29.75
C VAL A 64 11.61 -2.44 -30.29
N VAL A 65 11.44 -3.69 -29.84
CA VAL A 65 10.37 -4.59 -30.33
C VAL A 65 8.97 -4.23 -29.81
N ASP A 66 8.86 -3.55 -28.67
CA ASP A 66 7.58 -3.00 -28.15
C ASP A 66 7.22 -1.66 -28.81
N GLY A 67 8.01 -1.23 -29.81
CA GLY A 67 7.75 -0.08 -30.65
C GLY A 67 6.39 -0.21 -31.33
N TRP A 68 5.51 0.73 -31.02
CA TRP A 68 4.28 0.96 -31.77
C TRP A 68 4.66 1.40 -33.18
N ALA A 69 4.91 0.44 -34.06
CA ALA A 69 5.02 0.68 -35.48
C ALA A 69 3.61 1.03 -36.00
N MET A 70 3.35 2.31 -36.22
CA MET A 70 2.18 2.79 -36.94
C MET A 70 2.40 2.54 -38.43
N PRO A 71 1.50 1.84 -39.16
CA PRO A 71 1.52 1.85 -40.62
C PRO A 71 0.84 3.13 -41.16
N GLU A 72 1.27 3.56 -42.35
CA GLU A 72 0.74 4.70 -43.13
C GLU A 72 -0.66 4.45 -43.72
#